data_AF-A0A2D9CKM0-F1
#
_entry.id   AF-A0A2D9CKM0-F1
#
_cell.length_a   1.000
_cell.length_b   1.000
_cell.length_c   1.000
_cell.angle_alpha   90.00
_cell.angle_beta   90.00
_cell.angle_gamma   90.00
#
_symmetry.space_group_name_H-M   'P 1'
#
loop_
_entity.id
_entity.type
_entity.pdbx_description
1 polymer ?
#
loop_
_entity_poly.entity_id
_entity_poly.type
_entity_poly.pdbx_seq_one_letter_code
_entity_poly.pdbx_strand_id
1 'polypeptide(L)'
;MATKKRDYKAEYAKYQGTEEQKKNRAKRNAARRKAAKDGKVSKGDGKDVAHKKAISKGGKNPGNTKVEVAGANRSFKRNSKGKLVSERSTRERKA
;
A
#
# COMPACT_ATOMS: atom_id res chain seq x y z
N MET A 1 -22.16 -14.07 14.77
CA MET A 1 -20.88 -14.36 14.06
C MET A 1 -19.76 -14.34 15.08
N ALA A 2 -19.27 -15.50 15.53
CA ALA A 2 -18.17 -15.55 16.49
C ALA A 2 -16.92 -14.91 15.87
N THR A 3 -16.45 -13.80 16.45
CA THR A 3 -15.23 -13.13 16.05
C THR A 3 -14.04 -13.98 16.50
N LYS A 4 -13.64 -14.93 15.65
CA LYS A 4 -12.43 -15.73 15.88
C LYS A 4 -11.26 -14.77 16.13
N LYS A 5 -10.72 -14.80 17.35
CA LYS A 5 -9.59 -13.95 17.75
C LYS A 5 -8.44 -14.17 16.76
N ARG A 6 -7.97 -13.09 16.13
CA ARG A 6 -6.88 -13.16 15.15
C ARG A 6 -5.61 -13.63 15.86
N ASP A 7 -5.08 -14.78 15.45
CA ASP A 7 -3.81 -15.28 15.96
C ASP A 7 -2.64 -14.59 15.25
N TYR A 8 -2.18 -13.48 15.83
CA TYR A 8 -1.06 -12.70 15.31
C TYR A 8 0.27 -13.48 15.30
N LYS A 9 0.46 -14.43 16.21
CA LYS A 9 1.68 -15.23 16.29
C LYS A 9 1.75 -16.19 15.09
N ALA A 10 0.65 -16.87 14.80
CA ALA A 10 0.55 -17.73 13.62
C ALA A 10 0.62 -16.95 12.31
N GLU A 11 -0.02 -15.77 12.21
CA GLU A 11 0.06 -14.92 11.01
C GLU A 11 1.51 -14.44 10.77
N TYR A 12 2.22 -14.07 11.83
CA TYR A 12 3.61 -13.67 11.70
C TYR A 12 4.49 -14.82 11.23
N ALA A 13 4.37 -15.99 11.86
CA ALA A 13 5.14 -17.17 11.48
C ALA A 13 4.89 -17.59 10.02
N LYS A 14 3.63 -17.55 9.55
CA LYS A 14 3.23 -18.05 8.23
C LYS A 14 3.39 -17.04 7.10
N TYR A 15 3.33 -15.74 7.39
CA TYR A 15 3.29 -14.70 6.36
C TYR A 15 4.21 -13.53 6.66
N GLN A 16 3.97 -12.76 7.73
CA GLN A 16 4.66 -11.48 7.96
C GLN A 16 6.16 -11.63 8.26
N GLY A 17 6.56 -12.80 8.77
CA GLY A 17 7.93 -13.17 9.11
C GLY A 17 8.69 -13.84 7.96
N THR A 18 8.05 -14.10 6.83
CA THR A 18 8.74 -14.59 5.63
C THR A 18 9.72 -13.53 5.10
N GLU A 19 10.84 -13.98 4.53
CA GLU A 19 11.88 -13.09 3.99
C GLU A 19 11.34 -12.15 2.91
N GLU A 20 10.39 -12.63 2.09
CA GLU A 20 9.73 -11.79 1.09
C GLU A 20 8.96 -10.64 1.74
N GLN A 21 8.14 -10.91 2.76
CA GLN A 21 7.35 -9.88 3.43
C GLN A 21 8.22 -8.91 4.24
N LYS A 22 9.31 -9.38 4.84
CA LYS A 22 10.32 -8.52 5.47
C LYS A 22 10.96 -7.58 4.46
N LYS A 23 11.42 -8.09 3.31
CA LYS A 23 11.99 -7.28 2.21
C LYS A 23 10.97 -6.25 1.70
N ASN A 24 9.72 -6.65 1.53
CA ASN A 24 8.64 -5.75 1.11
C ASN A 24 8.34 -4.67 2.16
N ARG A 25 8.37 -5.00 3.46
CA ARG A 25 8.25 -4.02 4.56
C ARG A 25 9.41 -3.03 4.56
N ALA A 26 10.65 -3.50 4.38
CA ALA A 26 11.82 -2.64 4.30
C ALA A 26 11.71 -1.64 3.13
N LYS A 27 11.28 -2.08 1.94
CA LYS A 27 11.03 -1.20 0.78
C LYS A 27 9.99 -0.11 1.08
N ARG A 28 8.87 -0.47 1.71
CA ARG A 28 7.82 0.51 2.10
C ARG A 28 8.37 1.54 3.09
N ASN A 29 9.12 1.09 4.09
CA ASN A 29 9.71 1.97 5.09
C ASN A 29 10.77 2.91 4.47
N ALA A 30 11.58 2.41 3.54
CA ALA A 30 12.54 3.23 2.81
C ALA A 30 11.84 4.33 1.98
N ALA A 31 10.77 3.97 1.26
CA ALA A 31 9.98 4.92 0.48
C ALA A 31 9.33 6.00 1.38
N ARG A 32 8.74 5.58 2.52
CA ARG A 32 8.16 6.53 3.49
C ARG A 32 9.23 7.43 4.12
N ARG A 33 10.40 6.89 4.48
CA ARG A 33 11.51 7.70 5.00
C ARG A 33 12.00 8.73 3.99
N LYS A 34 12.13 8.35 2.71
CA LYS A 34 12.53 9.29 1.65
C LYS A 34 11.50 10.42 1.51
N ALA A 35 10.21 10.07 1.45
CA ALA A 35 9.14 11.07 1.37
C ALA A 35 9.09 11.97 2.62
N ALA A 36 9.40 11.44 3.80
CA ALA A 36 9.45 12.22 5.04
C ALA A 36 10.66 13.16 5.07
N LYS A 37 11.83 12.70 4.61
CA LYS A 37 13.04 13.53 4.47
C LYS A 37 12.83 14.67 3.48
N ASP A 38 12.09 14.43 2.40
CA ASP A 38 11.67 15.45 1.44
C ASP A 38 10.58 16.40 1.98
N GLY A 39 10.10 16.23 3.22
CA GLY A 39 9.04 17.04 3.82
C GLY A 39 7.63 16.77 3.26
N LYS A 40 7.47 15.76 2.39
CA LYS A 40 6.19 15.49 1.70
C LYS A 40 5.19 14.73 2.57
N VAL A 41 5.69 13.94 3.54
CA VAL A 41 4.86 13.21 4.50
C VAL A 41 5.33 13.40 5.93
N SER A 42 4.41 13.35 6.88
CA SER A 42 4.69 13.34 8.32
C SER A 42 3.86 12.24 9.02
N LYS A 43 4.00 12.11 10.33
CA LYS A 43 3.13 11.20 11.11
C LYS A 43 1.82 11.95 11.38
N GLY A 44 0.70 11.42 10.89
CA GLY A 44 -0.63 12.00 11.14
C GLY A 44 -1.17 12.92 10.04
N ASP A 45 -0.41 13.17 8.97
CA ASP A 45 -0.84 13.99 7.82
C ASP A 45 -1.94 13.38 6.93
N GLY A 46 -2.33 12.14 7.20
CA GLY A 46 -3.28 11.41 6.37
C GLY A 46 -2.77 11.11 4.95
N LYS A 47 -1.46 11.17 4.70
CA LYS A 47 -0.86 10.90 3.38
C LYS A 47 -0.18 9.54 3.33
N ASP A 48 -0.32 8.90 2.17
CA ASP A 48 0.34 7.65 1.81
C ASP A 48 1.33 7.86 0.66
N VAL A 49 2.36 7.03 0.60
CA VAL A 49 3.25 6.93 -0.57
C VAL A 49 2.63 5.91 -1.53
N ALA A 50 2.03 6.40 -2.60
CA ALA A 50 1.36 5.63 -3.63
C ALA A 50 2.30 5.38 -4.83
N HIS A 51 1.92 4.42 -5.68
CA HIS A 51 2.57 4.26 -6.99
C HIS A 51 1.91 5.17 -8.02
N LYS A 52 2.67 5.75 -8.97
CA LYS A 52 2.07 6.51 -10.08
C LYS A 52 1.36 5.57 -11.05
N LYS A 53 2.03 4.48 -11.43
CA LYS A 53 1.49 3.35 -12.19
C LYS A 53 1.47 2.11 -11.32
N ALA A 54 0.37 1.38 -11.30
CA ALA A 54 0.26 0.23 -10.42
C ALA A 54 1.24 -0.89 -10.80
N ILE A 55 1.82 -1.58 -9.81
CA ILE A 55 2.71 -2.74 -10.06
C ILE A 55 1.97 -3.80 -10.88
N SER A 56 0.69 -4.05 -10.60
CA SER A 56 -0.14 -5.00 -11.34
C SER A 56 -0.43 -4.60 -12.79
N LYS A 57 -0.13 -3.36 -13.18
CA LYS A 57 -0.30 -2.82 -14.54
C LYS A 57 1.06 -2.52 -15.19
N GLY A 58 2.17 -3.04 -14.65
CA GLY A 58 3.51 -2.89 -15.20
C GLY A 58 4.33 -1.73 -14.63
N GLY A 59 3.89 -1.11 -13.52
CA GLY A 59 4.67 -0.12 -12.81
C GLY A 59 5.91 -0.73 -12.13
N LYS A 60 7.06 -0.04 -12.24
CA LYS A 60 8.31 -0.41 -11.54
C LYS A 60 8.41 0.31 -10.18
N ASN A 61 9.37 -0.02 -9.33
CA ASN A 61 9.60 0.67 -8.07
C ASN A 61 10.38 2.01 -8.20
N PRO A 62 11.51 2.09 -8.94
CA PRO A 62 12.28 3.33 -9.02
C PRO A 62 11.50 4.43 -9.77
N GLY A 63 11.47 5.65 -9.22
CA GLY A 63 10.84 6.82 -9.85
C GLY A 63 9.30 6.82 -9.90
N ASN A 64 8.67 5.72 -9.52
CA ASN A 64 7.23 5.49 -9.65
C ASN A 64 6.45 5.73 -8.34
N THR A 65 6.99 6.54 -7.43
CA THR A 65 6.30 6.89 -6.18
C THR A 65 5.72 8.30 -6.26
N LYS A 66 4.50 8.50 -5.76
CA LYS A 66 3.86 9.82 -5.54
C LYS A 66 3.29 9.87 -4.12
N VAL A 67 3.11 11.07 -3.59
CA VAL A 67 2.41 11.26 -2.31
C VAL A 67 0.97 11.62 -2.61
N GLU A 68 0.04 10.95 -1.93
CA GLU A 68 -1.39 11.11 -2.15
C GLU A 68 -2.14 10.98 -0.83
N VAL A 69 -3.34 11.57 -0.75
CA VAL A 69 -4.21 11.42 0.42
C VAL A 69 -4.57 9.94 0.57
N ALA A 70 -4.46 9.40 1.79
CA ALA A 70 -4.72 8.00 2.10
C ALA A 70 -6.09 7.54 1.59
N GLY A 71 -7.10 8.40 1.74
CA GLY A 71 -8.45 8.13 1.25
C GLY A 71 -8.52 7.92 -0.26
N ALA A 72 -7.75 8.66 -1.07
CA ALA A 72 -7.72 8.48 -2.51
C ALA A 72 -6.93 7.22 -2.89
N ASN A 73 -5.72 7.05 -2.35
CA ASN A 73 -4.87 5.88 -2.60
C ASN A 73 -5.53 4.53 -2.23
N ARG A 74 -6.35 4.49 -1.17
CA ARG A 74 -7.01 3.26 -0.70
C ARG A 74 -8.35 2.96 -1.41
N SER A 75 -8.82 3.85 -2.28
CA SER A 75 -10.16 3.75 -2.90
C SER A 75 -10.21 2.90 -4.17
N PHE A 76 -9.07 2.45 -4.71
CA PHE A 76 -9.06 1.66 -5.94
C PHE A 76 -9.65 0.26 -5.74
N LYS A 77 -10.51 -0.16 -6.67
CA LYS A 77 -11.10 -1.51 -6.68
C LYS A 77 -10.01 -2.55 -6.93
N ARG A 78 -9.92 -3.55 -6.04
CA ARG A 78 -9.02 -4.70 -6.16
C ARG A 78 -9.81 -5.99 -6.40
N ASN A 79 -9.20 -6.93 -7.13
CA ASN A 79 -9.75 -8.26 -7.29
C ASN A 79 -9.42 -9.15 -6.08
N SER A 80 -9.95 -10.37 -6.04
CA SER A 80 -9.71 -11.35 -4.98
C SER A 80 -8.22 -11.69 -4.76
N LYS A 81 -7.38 -11.48 -5.78
CA LYS A 81 -5.92 -11.65 -5.74
C LYS A 81 -5.17 -10.38 -5.32
N GLY A 82 -5.87 -9.33 -4.89
CA GLY A 82 -5.29 -8.07 -4.42
C GLY A 82 -4.73 -7.14 -5.51
N LYS A 83 -4.87 -7.50 -6.80
CA LYS A 83 -4.45 -6.68 -7.95
C LYS A 83 -5.49 -5.61 -8.26
N LEU A 84 -5.06 -4.47 -8.80
CA LEU A 84 -6.00 -3.43 -9.24
C LEU A 84 -6.83 -3.93 -10.42
N VAL A 85 -8.15 -3.74 -10.31
CA VAL A 85 -9.08 -3.97 -11.42
C VAL A 85 -8.96 -2.84 -12.45
N SER A 86 -8.91 -1.60 -11.97
CA SER A 86 -8.77 -0.39 -12.79
C SER A 86 -7.90 0.64 -12.08
N GLU A 87 -7.20 1.47 -12.86
CA GLU A 87 -6.47 2.66 -12.37
C GLU A 87 -7.40 3.87 -12.17
N ARG A 88 -8.69 3.77 -12.54
CA ARG A 88 -9.74 4.72 -12.16
C ARG A 88 -10.40 4.27 -10.86
N SER A 89 -10.39 5.13 -9.85
CA SER A 89 -10.96 4.81 -8.53
C SER A 89 -12.47 4.56 -8.61
N THR A 90 -13.04 3.94 -7.58
CA THR A 90 -14.51 3.80 -7.51
C THR A 90 -15.21 5.14 -7.29
N ARG A 91 -14.54 6.11 -6.61
CA ARG A 91 -15.08 7.47 -6.45
C ARG A 91 -15.14 8.21 -7.77
N GLU A 92 -14.07 8.17 -8.55
CA GLU A 92 -14.00 8.80 -9.88
C GLU A 92 -14.94 8.16 -10.92
N ARG A 93 -15.48 6.97 -10.64
CA ARG A 93 -16.49 6.32 -11.48
C ARG A 93 -17.92 6.66 -11.09
N LYS A 94 -18.12 7.14 -9.86
CA LYS A 94 -19.45 7.49 -9.34
C LYS A 94 -19.80 8.96 -9.60
N ALA A 95 -18.80 9.79 -9.89
CA ALA A 95 -18.94 11.12 -10.48
C ALA A 95 -19.00 10.99 -12.01
#